data_AF-A0A4Z1KCU4-F1
#
_entry.id   AF-A0A4Z1KCU4-F1
#
_cell.length_a   1.000
_cell.length_b   1.000
_cell.length_c   1.000
_cell.angle_alpha   90.00
_cell.angle_beta   90.00
_cell.angle_gamma   90.00
#
_symmetry.space_group_name_H-M   'P 1'
#
loop_
_entity.id
_entity.type
_entity.pdbx_description
1 polymer ?
#
loop_
_entity_poly.entity_id
_entity_poly.type
_entity_poly.pdbx_seq_one_letter_code
_entity_poly.pdbx_strand_id
1 'polypeptide(L)'
;MSAQVPDIEKYAPLDSGSSEASDILDLKDDEGWEDAEPEDEEQNQFVSLLDEEVFSDMIAMIQHCKEKYGFDFLKVRQKLGLDFYGSIKLTNYLRSKTQSGEKPSPDISMVDFEDEKYLKPVLQDDAFLFCLDDLPDIVEQNEGAGNGKDVESGPLVTRVSELEEELRRIQSQFENYRNTVNETLDERWNKSAGPSEAKKEEKRDDDSQYFTSYSYNDIHETMLKDTVRTDAYRDFIYNNKSLFAGKTVLDVGCGTGILSMFCAKAGAARVIGVDNSDIIEKARENIFNNGFADKITLLKGKVEEVNLPIEHVDIIVSEWMGYCLLYEAMLDSVIWARDKYLKPDGLMVPSHMNMWVAPVADPDYVAEHIDFWRDVYGFDMKAMQAGIHDDTQVLDMPASTICGEPFPFLQLSLHTTTVKDLTFKRKWESKLTQDVDTLDGFMIWFDSFFMPSRKDMVPENAKAEEWAKEEKKGVAFTTGPKAKVTHWKQGVLLIDTAKYQPEEHKAGEQISGELEYLVADDYSRALTIGMDWKFDGEKAAKSQTWKMR
;
A
#
# COMPACT_ATOMS: atom_id res chain seq x y z
N MET A 1 60.07 -18.03 54.45
CA MET A 1 61.18 -18.09 53.47
C MET A 1 61.01 -16.92 52.51
N SER A 2 61.87 -15.92 52.67
CA SER A 2 62.26 -14.84 51.75
C SER A 2 62.96 -15.44 50.51
N ALA A 3 63.18 -14.79 49.36
CA ALA A 3 62.87 -13.48 48.76
C ALA A 3 63.34 -13.56 47.27
N GLN A 4 62.86 -12.69 46.38
CA GLN A 4 63.65 -11.75 45.54
C GLN A 4 62.88 -11.20 44.32
N VAL A 5 62.98 -9.88 44.15
CA VAL A 5 62.61 -9.02 43.00
C VAL A 5 63.81 -8.93 42.02
N PRO A 6 63.76 -8.32 40.80
CA PRO A 6 63.67 -6.85 40.63
C PRO A 6 62.89 -6.30 39.41
N ASP A 7 62.46 -5.03 39.53
CA ASP A 7 62.08 -4.05 38.49
C ASP A 7 63.32 -3.41 37.82
N ILE A 8 63.30 -3.06 36.52
CA ILE A 8 64.10 -1.96 35.90
C ILE A 8 63.40 -1.35 34.64
N GLU A 9 63.03 -0.06 34.79
CA GLU A 9 63.19 1.16 33.95
C GLU A 9 62.70 1.39 32.50
N LYS A 10 62.29 2.67 32.33
CA LYS A 10 61.89 3.50 31.18
C LYS A 10 63.09 4.06 30.38
N TYR A 11 62.91 4.33 29.06
CA TYR A 11 62.95 5.66 28.39
C TYR A 11 63.21 5.58 26.86
N ALA A 12 62.69 6.59 26.15
CA ALA A 12 62.52 6.80 24.70
C ALA A 12 63.81 7.01 23.87
N PRO A 13 63.66 7.24 22.53
CA PRO A 13 63.87 8.61 22.04
C PRO A 13 62.89 9.11 20.93
N LEU A 14 62.50 10.40 21.08
CA LEU A 14 62.49 11.53 20.12
C LEU A 14 61.94 11.40 18.69
N ASP A 15 60.73 11.94 18.51
CA ASP A 15 60.38 13.20 17.79
C ASP A 15 60.87 13.49 16.35
N SER A 16 59.93 13.59 15.40
CA SER A 16 59.70 14.82 14.60
C SER A 16 58.59 14.67 13.54
N GLY A 17 57.45 15.33 13.82
CA GLY A 17 56.73 16.20 12.87
C GLY A 17 55.78 15.57 11.82
N SER A 18 54.53 16.01 11.64
CA SER A 18 53.86 17.25 12.08
C SER A 18 52.34 17.08 12.20
N SER A 19 51.78 17.85 13.15
CA SER A 19 50.48 18.56 13.17
C SER A 19 49.20 17.76 12.91
N GLU A 20 48.43 17.42 13.96
CA GLU A 20 47.51 18.31 14.73
C GLU A 20 46.18 18.53 13.99
N ALA A 21 45.08 17.93 14.45
CA ALA A 21 44.25 18.29 15.63
C ALA A 21 42.99 19.00 15.11
N SER A 22 41.78 18.84 15.61
CA SER A 22 41.26 18.40 16.92
C SER A 22 39.77 18.05 16.71
N ASP A 23 39.22 16.94 17.17
CA ASP A 23 38.89 16.55 18.56
C ASP A 23 37.57 17.17 19.12
N ILE A 24 36.78 16.26 19.72
CA ILE A 24 35.78 16.44 20.82
C ILE A 24 34.37 16.90 20.36
N LEU A 25 33.29 16.13 20.55
CA LEU A 25 32.55 15.85 21.80
C LEU A 25 31.76 14.51 21.64
N ASP A 26 32.02 13.45 22.41
CA ASP A 26 31.42 13.06 23.71
C ASP A 26 29.87 13.07 23.74
N LEU A 27 29.27 11.91 23.44
CA LEU A 27 27.82 11.64 23.45
C LEU A 27 27.40 11.00 24.78
N LYS A 28 27.36 11.82 25.83
CA LYS A 28 26.68 11.48 27.09
C LYS A 28 25.93 12.69 27.59
N ASP A 29 24.76 12.89 26.99
CA ASP A 29 23.51 13.38 27.58
C ASP A 29 22.58 13.71 26.41
N ASP A 30 21.83 12.70 25.92
CA ASP A 30 20.66 12.94 25.06
C ASP A 30 19.44 12.51 25.87
N GLU A 31 18.95 13.48 26.66
CA GLU A 31 17.63 13.48 27.24
C GLU A 31 16.58 13.51 26.12
N GLY A 32 15.42 12.91 26.41
CA GLY A 32 14.39 12.62 25.43
C GLY A 32 13.94 13.82 24.61
N TRP A 33 13.67 13.56 23.34
CA TRP A 33 12.83 14.42 22.52
C TRP A 33 11.40 14.32 23.08
N GLU A 34 11.10 15.15 24.08
CA GLU A 34 9.74 15.52 24.43
C GLU A 34 9.15 16.31 23.27
N ASP A 35 8.08 15.79 22.69
CA ASP A 35 7.16 16.53 21.84
C ASP A 35 6.65 17.75 22.63
N ALA A 36 7.21 18.92 22.31
CA ALA A 36 6.65 20.20 22.69
C ALA A 36 6.11 20.86 21.43
N GLU A 37 4.81 20.71 21.18
CA GLU A 37 4.06 21.69 20.41
C GLU A 37 4.06 23.01 21.19
N PRO A 38 4.40 24.15 20.55
CA PRO A 38 3.83 25.43 20.91
C PRO A 38 2.64 25.68 19.99
N GLU A 39 1.43 25.58 20.55
CA GLU A 39 0.27 26.34 20.10
C GLU A 39 0.61 27.85 20.19
N ASP A 40 1.28 28.39 19.16
CA ASP A 40 1.28 29.81 18.87
C ASP A 40 0.71 29.95 17.45
N GLU A 41 -0.58 30.30 17.34
CA GLU A 41 -1.17 30.82 16.11
C GLU A 41 -0.39 32.08 15.69
N GLU A 42 0.65 31.93 14.88
CA GLU A 42 1.24 33.04 14.13
C GLU A 42 0.16 33.56 13.16
N GLN A 43 -0.62 34.54 13.61
CA GLN A 43 -1.56 35.25 12.75
C GLN A 43 -0.76 35.96 11.64
N ASN A 44 -0.79 35.39 10.42
CA ASN A 44 -0.15 35.97 9.24
C ASN A 44 -0.60 37.43 9.04
N GLN A 45 0.33 38.37 9.20
CA GLN A 45 0.10 39.79 8.98
C GLN A 45 0.45 40.18 7.54
N PHE A 46 -0.55 40.57 6.76
CA PHE A 46 -0.39 41.00 5.37
C PHE A 46 -0.24 42.52 5.29
N VAL A 47 0.96 42.99 4.94
CA VAL A 47 1.19 44.41 4.64
C VAL A 47 0.61 44.74 3.25
N SER A 48 -0.12 45.84 3.14
CA SER A 48 -0.67 46.35 1.88
C SER A 48 0.40 46.56 0.81
N LEU A 49 0.00 46.41 -0.46
CA LEU A 49 0.89 46.59 -1.60
C LEU A 49 1.24 48.07 -1.86
N LEU A 50 0.36 48.98 -1.43
CA LEU A 50 0.38 50.39 -1.82
C LEU A 50 0.45 51.38 -0.65
N ASP A 51 0.39 50.89 0.59
CA ASP A 51 0.62 51.66 1.82
C ASP A 51 1.14 50.77 2.96
N GLU A 52 1.41 51.38 4.12
CA GLU A 52 1.95 50.70 5.32
C GLU A 52 0.84 50.09 6.21
N GLU A 53 -0.40 49.97 5.72
CA GLU A 53 -1.49 49.34 6.49
C GLU A 53 -1.34 47.81 6.52
N VAL A 54 -1.67 47.20 7.67
CA VAL A 54 -1.51 45.77 7.94
C VAL A 54 -2.87 45.11 8.14
N PHE A 55 -3.06 43.96 7.51
CA PHE A 55 -4.30 43.19 7.48
C PHE A 55 -4.07 41.78 8.03
N SER A 56 -5.09 41.22 8.68
CA SER A 56 -5.08 39.81 9.13
C SER A 56 -5.56 38.83 8.05
N ASP A 57 -6.06 39.35 6.92
CA ASP A 57 -6.59 38.56 5.82
C ASP A 57 -6.10 39.11 4.48
N MET A 58 -5.68 38.20 3.60
CA MET A 58 -5.12 38.52 2.30
C MET A 58 -6.15 39.16 1.37
N ILE A 59 -7.39 38.64 1.35
CA ILE A 59 -8.45 39.12 0.47
C ILE A 59 -8.88 40.53 0.89
N ALA A 60 -8.95 40.80 2.19
CA ALA A 60 -9.19 42.14 2.73
C ALA A 60 -8.11 43.14 2.29
N MET A 61 -6.83 42.74 2.27
CA MET A 61 -5.73 43.59 1.81
C MET A 61 -5.81 43.91 0.30
N ILE A 62 -6.14 42.91 -0.54
CA ILE A 62 -6.35 43.11 -1.98
C ILE A 62 -7.56 44.02 -2.23
N GLN A 63 -8.65 43.81 -1.49
CA GLN A 63 -9.86 44.63 -1.60
C GLN A 63 -9.61 46.08 -1.18
N HIS A 64 -8.82 46.30 -0.14
CA HIS A 64 -8.37 47.64 0.27
C HIS A 64 -7.59 48.36 -0.84
N CYS A 65 -6.66 47.65 -1.50
CA CYS A 65 -5.93 48.20 -2.65
C CYS A 65 -6.88 48.60 -3.79
N LYS A 66 -7.93 47.81 -4.02
CA LYS A 66 -8.96 48.07 -5.03
C LYS A 66 -9.84 49.27 -4.68
N GLU A 67 -10.28 49.39 -3.44
CA GLU A 67 -11.21 50.45 -3.00
C GLU A 67 -10.52 51.80 -2.82
N LYS A 68 -9.33 51.82 -2.20
CA LYS A 68 -8.61 53.06 -1.84
C LYS A 68 -7.76 53.60 -2.99
N TYR A 69 -7.18 52.72 -3.80
CA TYR A 69 -6.25 53.10 -4.88
C TYR A 69 -6.76 52.73 -6.29
N GLY A 70 -7.90 52.05 -6.41
CA GLY A 70 -8.43 51.61 -7.71
C GLY A 70 -7.58 50.52 -8.37
N PHE A 71 -6.69 49.87 -7.62
CA PHE A 71 -5.74 48.89 -8.15
C PHE A 71 -6.19 47.46 -7.85
N ASP A 72 -6.54 46.72 -8.90
CA ASP A 72 -7.01 45.33 -8.80
C ASP A 72 -5.89 44.35 -9.17
N PHE A 73 -5.21 43.82 -8.14
CA PHE A 73 -4.05 42.93 -8.31
C PHE A 73 -4.40 41.66 -9.11
N LEU A 74 -5.55 41.04 -8.84
CA LEU A 74 -5.99 39.83 -9.52
C LEU A 74 -6.24 40.08 -11.00
N LYS A 75 -6.89 41.21 -11.33
CA LYS A 75 -7.13 41.59 -12.73
C LYS A 75 -5.84 41.89 -13.48
N VAL A 76 -4.84 42.50 -12.84
CA VAL A 76 -3.53 42.77 -13.46
C VAL A 76 -2.74 41.49 -13.66
N ARG A 77 -2.72 40.58 -12.67
CA ARG A 77 -2.10 39.25 -12.78
C ARG A 77 -2.69 38.48 -13.97
N GLN A 78 -4.01 38.48 -14.12
CA GLN A 78 -4.67 37.81 -15.24
C GLN A 78 -4.43 38.51 -16.58
N LYS A 79 -4.58 39.85 -16.64
CA LYS A 79 -4.37 40.64 -17.87
C LYS A 79 -2.97 40.43 -18.44
N LEU A 80 -1.98 40.31 -17.57
CA LEU A 80 -0.59 40.08 -17.94
C LEU A 80 -0.23 38.59 -18.03
N GLY A 81 -1.10 37.66 -17.64
CA GLY A 81 -0.81 36.22 -17.67
C GLY A 81 0.42 35.86 -16.83
N LEU A 82 0.57 36.47 -15.65
CA LEU A 82 1.74 36.27 -14.80
C LEU A 82 1.70 34.89 -14.16
N ASP A 83 2.82 34.18 -14.26
CA ASP A 83 3.10 32.99 -13.46
C ASP A 83 3.48 33.38 -12.01
N PHE A 84 3.83 32.39 -11.19
CA PHE A 84 4.24 32.60 -9.80
C PHE A 84 5.39 33.62 -9.69
N TYR A 85 6.44 33.48 -10.51
CA TYR A 85 7.59 34.38 -10.49
C TYR A 85 7.26 35.79 -11.01
N GLY A 86 6.39 35.91 -12.01
CA GLY A 86 5.85 37.19 -12.48
C GLY A 86 5.04 37.90 -11.39
N SER A 87 4.27 37.14 -10.59
CA SER A 87 3.50 37.66 -9.47
C SER A 87 4.41 38.13 -8.32
N ILE A 88 5.53 37.44 -8.06
CA ILE A 88 6.58 37.89 -7.13
C ILE A 88 7.19 39.21 -7.62
N LYS A 89 7.58 39.29 -8.91
CA LYS A 89 8.17 40.50 -9.48
C LYS A 89 7.23 41.69 -9.43
N LEU A 90 5.95 41.49 -9.76
CA LEU A 90 4.92 42.53 -9.67
C LEU A 90 4.74 43.01 -8.22
N THR A 91 4.67 42.09 -7.26
CA THR A 91 4.54 42.43 -5.82
C THR A 91 5.71 43.27 -5.33
N ASN A 92 6.94 42.84 -5.63
CA ASN A 92 8.15 43.57 -5.25
C ASN A 92 8.29 44.89 -6.01
N TYR A 93 7.86 44.97 -7.26
CA TYR A 93 7.82 46.23 -8.01
C TYR A 93 6.88 47.25 -7.34
N LEU A 94 5.65 46.84 -7.01
CA LEU A 94 4.68 47.70 -6.34
C LEU A 94 5.22 48.21 -5.00
N ARG A 95 5.77 47.32 -4.17
CA ARG A 95 6.33 47.68 -2.86
C ARG A 95 7.57 48.55 -2.95
N SER A 96 8.44 48.31 -3.94
CA SER A 96 9.61 49.15 -4.21
C SER A 96 9.19 50.58 -4.62
N LYS A 97 8.14 50.72 -5.44
CA LYS A 97 7.59 52.02 -5.81
C LYS A 97 6.96 52.75 -4.64
N THR A 98 6.19 52.02 -3.82
CA THR A 98 5.58 52.56 -2.59
C THR A 98 6.64 53.05 -1.60
N GLN A 99 7.72 52.28 -1.35
CA GLN A 99 8.84 52.73 -0.48
C GLN A 99 9.58 53.95 -1.03
N SER A 100 9.64 54.12 -2.36
CA SER A 100 10.24 55.30 -2.99
C SER A 100 9.33 56.53 -3.02
N GLY A 101 8.09 56.43 -2.51
CA GLY A 101 7.10 57.51 -2.50
C GLY A 101 6.41 57.78 -3.84
N GLU A 102 6.61 56.91 -4.84
CA GLU A 102 5.97 56.99 -6.15
C GLU A 102 4.69 56.15 -6.16
N LYS A 103 3.55 56.76 -6.54
CA LYS A 103 2.30 56.01 -6.71
C LYS A 103 2.35 55.24 -8.04
N PRO A 104 2.18 53.91 -8.06
CA PRO A 104 2.20 53.14 -9.29
C PRO A 104 1.03 53.54 -10.21
N SER A 105 1.32 53.64 -11.50
CA SER A 105 0.31 53.92 -12.54
C SER A 105 -0.71 52.77 -12.60
N PRO A 106 -2.00 53.03 -12.84
CA PRO A 106 -3.01 51.98 -13.01
C PRO A 106 -2.80 51.12 -14.27
N ASP A 107 -2.00 51.58 -15.24
CA ASP A 107 -1.60 50.81 -16.44
C ASP A 107 -0.15 50.32 -16.30
N ILE A 108 0.04 49.18 -15.63
CA ILE A 108 1.33 48.50 -15.51
C ILE A 108 1.51 47.53 -16.68
N SER A 109 2.68 47.54 -17.30
CA SER A 109 3.10 46.61 -18.36
C SER A 109 4.22 45.68 -17.86
N MET A 110 4.39 44.51 -18.50
CA MET A 110 5.48 43.57 -18.12
C MET A 110 6.88 44.21 -18.15
N VAL A 111 7.11 45.19 -19.03
CA VAL A 111 8.40 45.87 -19.19
C VAL A 111 8.78 46.66 -17.93
N ASP A 112 7.78 47.09 -17.14
CA ASP A 112 8.02 47.91 -15.94
C ASP A 112 8.69 47.13 -14.80
N PHE A 113 8.54 45.78 -14.80
CA PHE A 113 9.00 44.90 -13.73
C PHE A 113 9.73 43.65 -14.22
N GLU A 114 10.22 43.63 -15.47
CA GLU A 114 10.92 42.49 -16.06
C GLU A 114 12.28 42.21 -15.38
N ASP A 115 12.92 43.26 -14.87
CA ASP A 115 14.25 43.25 -14.23
C ASP A 115 14.34 42.23 -13.07
N GLU A 116 15.38 41.40 -13.09
CA GLU A 116 15.63 40.36 -12.08
C GLU A 116 15.77 40.90 -10.66
N LYS A 117 16.06 42.21 -10.49
CA LYS A 117 16.09 42.83 -9.16
C LYS A 117 14.77 42.66 -8.38
N TYR A 118 13.64 42.50 -9.08
CA TYR A 118 12.32 42.31 -8.48
C TYR A 118 12.04 40.86 -8.03
N LEU A 119 12.96 39.92 -8.23
CA LEU A 119 12.90 38.60 -7.60
C LEU A 119 13.39 38.61 -6.15
N LYS A 120 13.95 39.72 -5.68
CA LYS A 120 14.36 39.87 -4.29
C LYS A 120 13.23 40.51 -3.48
N PRO A 121 12.76 39.88 -2.37
CA PRO A 121 11.74 40.45 -1.51
C PRO A 121 12.11 41.86 -1.02
N VAL A 122 11.17 42.79 -1.13
CA VAL A 122 11.33 44.17 -0.63
C VAL A 122 11.01 44.27 0.86
N LEU A 123 10.12 43.40 1.36
CA LEU A 123 9.83 43.23 2.78
C LEU A 123 10.44 41.91 3.27
N GLN A 124 11.01 41.95 4.47
CA GLN A 124 11.47 40.75 5.16
C GLN A 124 10.26 40.00 5.72
N ASP A 125 10.23 38.67 5.57
CA ASP A 125 9.14 37.79 6.03
C ASP A 125 7.76 38.14 5.43
N ASP A 126 7.75 38.31 4.11
CA ASP A 126 6.60 38.74 3.35
C ASP A 126 5.51 37.66 3.22
N ALA A 127 4.56 37.65 4.15
CA ALA A 127 3.41 36.73 4.18
C ALA A 127 2.64 36.68 2.84
N PHE A 128 2.61 37.77 2.07
CA PHE A 128 1.89 37.78 0.79
C PHE A 128 2.60 36.97 -0.29
N LEU A 129 3.94 36.97 -0.32
CA LEU A 129 4.71 36.18 -1.30
C LEU A 129 4.57 34.68 -1.09
N PHE A 130 4.37 34.24 0.15
CA PHE A 130 4.18 32.83 0.49
C PHE A 130 2.81 32.28 0.10
N CYS A 131 1.81 33.15 -0.03
CA CYS A 131 0.43 32.75 -0.32
C CYS A 131 -0.03 33.15 -1.73
N LEU A 132 0.90 33.47 -2.65
CA LEU A 132 0.57 33.84 -4.04
C LEU A 132 -0.10 32.69 -4.82
N ASP A 133 0.17 31.44 -4.45
CA ASP A 133 -0.43 30.25 -5.07
C ASP A 133 -1.89 30.03 -4.64
N ASP A 134 -2.32 30.62 -3.51
CA ASP A 134 -3.68 30.49 -2.98
C ASP A 134 -4.65 31.54 -3.55
N LEU A 135 -4.18 32.40 -4.47
CA LEU A 135 -4.99 33.46 -5.07
C LEU A 135 -5.99 32.87 -6.09
N PRO A 136 -7.27 33.30 -6.06
CA PRO A 136 -8.29 32.78 -6.96
C PRO A 136 -8.08 33.22 -8.42
N ASP A 137 -8.22 32.28 -9.35
CA ASP A 137 -8.23 32.59 -10.79
C ASP A 137 -9.57 33.21 -11.22
N ILE A 138 -9.52 34.39 -11.85
CA ILE A 138 -10.71 35.05 -12.40
C ILE A 138 -11.03 34.41 -13.76
N VAL A 139 -12.24 33.88 -13.94
CA VAL A 139 -12.68 33.33 -15.24
C VAL A 139 -13.48 34.41 -15.99
N GLU A 140 -12.92 35.02 -17.04
CA GLU A 140 -13.68 35.86 -17.97
C GLU A 140 -13.41 35.53 -19.45
N GLN A 141 -14.47 35.72 -20.24
CA GLN A 141 -14.76 35.15 -21.55
C GLN A 141 -13.89 35.68 -22.69
N ASN A 142 -13.58 34.75 -23.62
CA ASN A 142 -12.96 34.88 -24.96
C ASN A 142 -12.91 36.26 -25.63
N GLU A 143 -11.76 36.58 -26.26
CA GLU A 143 -11.64 36.86 -27.71
C GLU A 143 -10.16 37.03 -28.19
N GLY A 144 -9.67 36.09 -29.01
CA GLY A 144 -9.13 36.33 -30.36
C GLY A 144 -7.72 36.91 -30.64
N ALA A 145 -6.90 36.09 -31.33
CA ALA A 145 -5.86 36.40 -32.34
C ALA A 145 -4.49 36.93 -31.85
N GLY A 146 -3.31 36.57 -32.38
CA GLY A 146 -2.88 35.68 -33.47
C GLY A 146 -1.45 36.07 -33.96
N ASN A 147 -0.63 35.05 -34.24
CA ASN A 147 0.56 35.00 -35.13
C ASN A 147 1.93 35.65 -34.77
N GLY A 148 2.90 34.81 -34.37
CA GLY A 148 4.04 34.34 -35.19
C GLY A 148 5.32 35.19 -35.37
N LYS A 149 6.48 34.71 -34.89
CA LYS A 149 7.59 34.10 -35.69
C LYS A 149 8.94 33.98 -34.93
N ASP A 150 9.46 32.75 -35.03
CA ASP A 150 10.82 32.16 -34.86
C ASP A 150 12.07 33.06 -34.71
N VAL A 151 13.05 32.62 -33.88
CA VAL A 151 14.35 32.02 -34.32
C VAL A 151 15.22 31.47 -33.15
N GLU A 152 15.54 30.19 -33.27
CA GLU A 152 16.71 29.36 -32.83
C GLU A 152 17.16 29.23 -31.37
N SER A 153 16.81 28.07 -30.80
CA SER A 153 17.14 27.55 -29.47
C SER A 153 17.81 26.17 -29.59
N GLY A 154 19.11 26.07 -29.86
CA GLY A 154 19.80 24.78 -30.09
C GLY A 154 19.71 23.72 -28.97
N PRO A 155 19.76 24.08 -27.66
CA PRO A 155 19.59 23.13 -26.55
C PRO A 155 18.15 23.10 -26.00
N LEU A 156 17.44 24.22 -26.12
CA LEU A 156 16.06 24.39 -25.67
C LEU A 156 15.06 23.73 -26.62
N VAL A 157 15.30 23.69 -27.94
CA VAL A 157 14.48 22.94 -28.91
C VAL A 157 14.57 21.45 -28.64
N THR A 158 15.73 20.94 -28.25
CA THR A 158 15.88 19.53 -27.88
C THR A 158 15.07 19.19 -26.64
N ARG A 159 15.11 20.06 -25.61
CA ARG A 159 14.33 19.86 -24.38
C ARG A 159 12.83 20.06 -24.59
N VAL A 160 12.43 21.01 -25.44
CA VAL A 160 11.04 21.23 -25.83
C VAL A 160 10.54 20.07 -26.69
N SER A 161 11.36 19.52 -27.59
CA SER A 161 11.02 18.32 -28.35
C SER A 161 10.80 17.11 -27.44
N GLU A 162 11.68 16.91 -26.44
CA GLU A 162 11.53 15.84 -25.45
C GLU A 162 10.25 16.02 -24.62
N LEU A 163 9.99 17.23 -24.13
CA LEU A 163 8.80 17.54 -23.33
C LEU A 163 7.50 17.46 -24.15
N GLU A 164 7.52 17.87 -25.42
CA GLU A 164 6.38 17.71 -26.33
C GLU A 164 6.13 16.24 -26.66
N GLU A 165 7.17 15.42 -26.76
CA GLU A 165 7.04 13.98 -26.97
C GLU A 165 6.50 13.29 -25.71
N GLU A 166 6.90 13.74 -24.52
CA GLU A 166 6.32 13.34 -23.24
C GLU A 166 4.84 13.74 -23.13
N LEU A 167 4.50 14.98 -23.48
CA LEU A 167 3.12 15.47 -23.52
C LEU A 167 2.25 14.69 -24.50
N ARG A 168 2.76 14.42 -25.72
CA ARG A 168 2.05 13.60 -26.71
C ARG A 168 1.85 12.17 -26.21
N ARG A 169 2.84 11.61 -25.50
CA ARG A 169 2.74 10.28 -24.89
C ARG A 169 1.70 10.25 -23.78
N ILE A 170 1.68 11.24 -22.89
CA ILE A 170 0.69 11.36 -21.81
C ILE A 170 -0.71 11.60 -22.39
N GLN A 171 -0.85 12.47 -23.39
CA GLN A 171 -2.13 12.70 -24.06
C GLN A 171 -2.65 11.46 -24.78
N SER A 172 -1.78 10.72 -25.47
CA SER A 172 -2.16 9.43 -26.09
C SER A 172 -2.52 8.38 -25.05
N GLN A 173 -1.81 8.33 -23.91
CA GLN A 173 -2.18 7.47 -22.79
C GLN A 173 -3.54 7.86 -22.20
N PHE A 174 -3.83 9.16 -22.10
CA PHE A 174 -5.10 9.67 -21.60
C PHE A 174 -6.25 9.42 -22.58
N GLU A 175 -6.04 9.58 -23.89
CA GLU A 175 -7.02 9.24 -24.93
C GLU A 175 -7.26 7.72 -24.98
N ASN A 176 -6.20 6.91 -24.88
CA ASN A 176 -6.35 5.46 -24.80
C ASN A 176 -7.10 5.07 -23.53
N TYR A 177 -6.76 5.65 -22.37
CA TYR A 177 -7.49 5.42 -21.12
C TYR A 177 -8.96 5.81 -21.27
N ARG A 178 -9.25 6.97 -21.85
CA ARG A 178 -10.61 7.46 -22.07
C ARG A 178 -11.39 6.60 -23.06
N ASN A 179 -10.74 6.08 -24.09
CA ASN A 179 -11.35 5.14 -25.03
C ASN A 179 -11.61 3.79 -24.37
N THR A 180 -10.69 3.25 -23.58
CA THR A 180 -10.90 2.01 -22.81
C THR A 180 -12.03 2.18 -21.79
N VAL A 181 -12.12 3.33 -21.11
CA VAL A 181 -13.22 3.63 -20.19
C VAL A 181 -14.55 3.76 -20.93
N ASN A 182 -14.58 4.41 -22.09
CA ASN A 182 -15.78 4.48 -22.91
C ASN A 182 -16.19 3.11 -23.47
N GLU A 183 -15.25 2.30 -23.95
CA GLU A 183 -15.52 0.95 -24.44
C GLU A 183 -16.03 0.04 -23.32
N THR A 184 -15.45 0.10 -22.12
CA THR A 184 -15.92 -0.67 -20.96
C THR A 184 -17.29 -0.20 -20.45
N LEU A 185 -17.60 1.09 -20.57
CA LEU A 185 -18.93 1.65 -20.25
C LEU A 185 -19.97 1.30 -21.32
N ASP A 186 -19.61 1.37 -22.61
CA ASP A 186 -20.47 1.01 -23.74
C ASP A 186 -20.74 -0.50 -23.78
N GLU A 187 -19.78 -1.35 -23.42
CA GLU A 187 -19.98 -2.80 -23.27
C GLU A 187 -20.93 -3.14 -22.11
N ARG A 188 -20.87 -2.39 -21.00
CA ARG A 188 -21.81 -2.54 -19.87
C ARG A 188 -23.23 -2.10 -20.26
N TRP A 189 -23.36 -1.07 -21.09
CA TRP A 189 -24.65 -0.56 -21.55
C TRP A 189 -25.28 -1.42 -22.66
N ASN A 190 -24.49 -1.93 -23.62
CA ASN A 190 -24.99 -2.80 -24.68
C ASN A 190 -25.37 -4.21 -24.21
N LYS A 191 -24.80 -4.71 -23.10
CA LYS A 191 -25.23 -5.98 -22.48
C LYS A 191 -26.58 -5.89 -21.76
N SER A 192 -27.09 -4.70 -21.47
CA SER A 192 -28.36 -4.48 -20.77
C SER A 192 -29.53 -4.11 -21.69
N ALA A 193 -29.32 -3.98 -23.00
CA ALA A 193 -30.37 -3.61 -23.96
C ALA A 193 -30.40 -4.52 -25.22
N GLY A 194 -30.96 -5.72 -25.08
CA GLY A 194 -31.32 -6.58 -26.23
C GLY A 194 -32.28 -7.70 -25.82
N PRO A 195 -33.31 -8.03 -26.63
CA PRO A 195 -34.31 -9.03 -26.25
C PRO A 195 -33.71 -10.45 -26.29
N SER A 196 -34.16 -11.26 -25.34
CA SER A 196 -33.68 -12.61 -25.04
C SER A 196 -33.79 -13.58 -26.22
N GLU A 197 -32.66 -13.97 -26.79
CA GLU A 197 -32.49 -15.29 -27.41
C GLU A 197 -31.49 -16.08 -26.58
N ALA A 198 -31.92 -17.28 -26.15
CA ALA A 198 -31.15 -18.19 -25.31
C ALA A 198 -29.85 -18.61 -26.00
N LYS A 199 -28.76 -17.90 -25.69
CA LYS A 199 -27.40 -18.37 -25.95
C LYS A 199 -26.96 -19.27 -24.80
N LYS A 200 -26.38 -20.42 -25.14
CA LYS A 200 -25.66 -21.29 -24.19
C LYS A 200 -24.69 -20.42 -23.38
N GLU A 201 -24.71 -20.59 -22.06
CA GLU A 201 -23.74 -19.99 -21.15
C GLU A 201 -22.32 -20.31 -21.62
N GLU A 202 -21.64 -19.31 -22.19
CA GLU A 202 -20.19 -19.33 -22.28
C GLU A 202 -19.64 -19.17 -20.86
N LYS A 203 -18.67 -20.00 -20.49
CA LYS A 203 -17.95 -19.86 -19.21
C LYS A 203 -17.40 -18.44 -19.12
N ARG A 204 -17.69 -17.75 -18.02
CA ARG A 204 -17.12 -16.45 -17.68
C ARG A 204 -15.58 -16.58 -17.65
N ASP A 205 -14.86 -15.65 -18.30
CA ASP A 205 -13.39 -15.62 -18.30
C ASP A 205 -12.87 -14.89 -17.05
N ASP A 206 -13.06 -15.54 -15.91
CA ASP A 206 -12.70 -15.05 -14.58
C ASP A 206 -11.18 -14.88 -14.40
N ASP A 207 -10.39 -15.62 -15.20
CA ASP A 207 -8.94 -15.64 -15.14
C ASP A 207 -8.30 -14.43 -15.82
N SER A 208 -8.86 -13.97 -16.95
CA SER A 208 -8.30 -12.85 -17.73
C SER A 208 -8.14 -11.57 -16.90
N GLN A 209 -9.15 -11.22 -16.11
CA GLN A 209 -9.16 -10.00 -15.29
C GLN A 209 -8.10 -10.08 -14.18
N TYR A 210 -8.00 -11.23 -13.51
CA TYR A 210 -6.97 -11.48 -12.51
C TYR A 210 -5.57 -11.36 -13.12
N PHE A 211 -5.24 -12.09 -14.18
CA PHE A 211 -3.88 -12.03 -14.74
C PHE A 211 -3.50 -10.67 -15.31
N THR A 212 -4.49 -9.91 -15.80
CA THR A 212 -4.27 -8.54 -16.29
C THR A 212 -3.90 -7.59 -15.15
N SER A 213 -4.48 -7.71 -13.95
CA SER A 213 -4.13 -6.84 -12.82
C SER A 213 -2.66 -7.04 -12.38
N TYR A 214 -2.13 -8.26 -12.52
CA TYR A 214 -0.74 -8.59 -12.22
C TYR A 214 0.25 -8.20 -13.32
N SER A 215 -0.18 -7.55 -14.41
CA SER A 215 0.73 -7.04 -15.44
C SER A 215 1.31 -5.65 -15.10
N TYR A 216 0.65 -4.92 -14.20
CA TYR A 216 1.01 -3.56 -13.79
C TYR A 216 2.10 -3.56 -12.71
N ASN A 217 2.93 -2.52 -12.66
CA ASN A 217 4.04 -2.44 -11.71
C ASN A 217 3.56 -2.28 -10.25
N ASP A 218 2.48 -1.54 -10.04
CA ASP A 218 2.07 -1.06 -8.72
C ASP A 218 1.80 -2.22 -7.73
N ILE A 219 1.14 -3.29 -8.20
CA ILE A 219 0.88 -4.48 -7.37
C ILE A 219 2.19 -5.19 -6.97
N HIS A 220 3.15 -5.29 -7.88
CA HIS A 220 4.45 -5.89 -7.60
C HIS A 220 5.29 -5.01 -6.67
N GLU A 221 5.17 -3.68 -6.78
CA GLU A 221 5.81 -2.75 -5.85
C GLU A 221 5.25 -2.91 -4.44
N THR A 222 3.93 -2.97 -4.27
CA THR A 222 3.27 -3.26 -2.98
C THR A 222 3.78 -4.58 -2.40
N MET A 223 3.80 -5.64 -3.21
CA MET A 223 4.27 -6.97 -2.79
C MET A 223 5.76 -6.98 -2.40
N LEU A 224 6.62 -6.28 -3.14
CA LEU A 224 8.06 -6.23 -2.87
C LEU A 224 8.40 -5.32 -1.68
N LYS A 225 7.63 -4.26 -1.43
CA LYS A 225 7.76 -3.40 -0.24
C LYS A 225 7.23 -4.05 1.03
N ASP A 226 6.40 -5.08 0.92
CA ASP A 226 6.04 -5.93 2.06
C ASP A 226 7.27 -6.73 2.52
N THR A 227 8.00 -6.15 3.47
CA THR A 227 9.21 -6.74 4.04
C THR A 227 8.90 -7.98 4.84
N VAL A 228 7.75 -8.05 5.52
CA VAL A 228 7.38 -9.22 6.35
C VAL A 228 7.26 -10.45 5.46
N ARG A 229 6.52 -10.31 4.35
CA ARG A 229 6.39 -11.34 3.32
C ARG A 229 7.76 -11.69 2.72
N THR A 230 8.41 -10.71 2.10
CA THR A 230 9.56 -10.97 1.24
C THR A 230 10.77 -11.45 2.04
N ASP A 231 10.97 -10.91 3.25
CA ASP A 231 12.05 -11.34 4.14
C ASP A 231 11.81 -12.75 4.67
N ALA A 232 10.57 -13.16 4.98
CA ALA A 232 10.32 -14.51 5.47
C ALA A 232 10.73 -15.59 4.45
N TYR A 233 10.39 -15.40 3.17
CA TYR A 233 10.86 -16.29 2.10
C TYR A 233 12.39 -16.25 1.97
N ARG A 234 12.97 -15.04 1.89
CA ARG A 234 14.41 -14.85 1.75
C ARG A 234 15.17 -15.55 2.89
N ASP A 235 14.76 -15.29 4.12
CA ASP A 235 15.43 -15.74 5.33
C ASP A 235 15.28 -17.25 5.48
N PHE A 236 14.11 -17.83 5.18
CA PHE A 236 13.99 -19.28 5.12
C PHE A 236 14.95 -19.89 4.09
N ILE A 237 14.97 -19.36 2.87
CA ILE A 237 15.82 -19.86 1.79
C ILE A 237 17.31 -19.71 2.14
N TYR A 238 17.73 -18.57 2.69
CA TYR A 238 19.14 -18.27 2.98
C TYR A 238 19.65 -18.90 4.27
N ASN A 239 18.82 -19.06 5.29
CA ASN A 239 19.18 -19.79 6.51
C ASN A 239 19.28 -21.29 6.25
N ASN A 240 18.67 -21.79 5.16
CA ASN A 240 18.63 -23.19 4.79
C ASN A 240 19.27 -23.48 3.43
N LYS A 241 20.34 -22.76 3.03
CA LYS A 241 21.02 -22.94 1.72
C LYS A 241 21.38 -24.38 1.40
N SER A 242 21.74 -25.19 2.41
CA SER A 242 22.04 -26.61 2.22
C SER A 242 20.86 -27.43 1.70
N LEU A 243 19.62 -27.01 1.96
CA LEU A 243 18.41 -27.64 1.41
C LEU A 243 18.23 -27.32 -0.08
N PHE A 244 18.65 -26.13 -0.53
CA PHE A 244 18.49 -25.68 -1.91
C PHE A 244 19.69 -26.06 -2.79
N ALA A 245 20.89 -26.18 -2.21
CA ALA A 245 22.12 -26.47 -2.93
C ALA A 245 22.00 -27.72 -3.81
N GLY A 246 22.20 -27.55 -5.12
CA GLY A 246 22.14 -28.65 -6.09
C GLY A 246 20.72 -29.16 -6.43
N LYS A 247 19.67 -28.53 -5.90
CA LYS A 247 18.27 -28.94 -6.13
C LYS A 247 17.64 -28.29 -7.37
N THR A 248 16.59 -28.91 -7.87
CA THR A 248 15.67 -28.30 -8.85
C THR A 248 14.46 -27.74 -8.12
N VAL A 249 14.17 -26.45 -8.32
CA VAL A 249 13.07 -25.72 -7.68
C VAL A 249 12.02 -25.30 -8.70
N LEU A 250 10.74 -25.41 -8.36
CA LEU A 250 9.62 -24.81 -9.10
C LEU A 250 9.09 -23.60 -8.31
N ASP A 251 9.00 -22.45 -8.97
CA ASP A 251 8.39 -21.22 -8.45
C ASP A 251 7.05 -21.01 -9.16
N VAL A 252 5.94 -21.25 -8.44
CA VAL A 252 4.57 -21.18 -9.00
C VAL A 252 4.01 -19.78 -8.75
N GLY A 253 3.70 -19.05 -9.83
CA GLY A 253 3.36 -17.62 -9.80
C GLY A 253 4.59 -16.77 -9.53
N CYS A 254 5.63 -16.93 -10.35
CA CYS A 254 6.92 -16.33 -10.06
C CYS A 254 6.94 -14.80 -10.11
N GLY A 255 5.92 -14.15 -10.69
CA GLY A 255 5.79 -12.70 -10.80
C GLY A 255 7.04 -12.05 -11.37
N THR A 256 7.66 -11.16 -10.59
CA THR A 256 8.93 -10.47 -10.95
C THR A 256 10.17 -11.36 -10.95
N GLY A 257 10.06 -12.61 -10.51
CA GLY A 257 11.16 -13.58 -10.40
C GLY A 257 11.96 -13.49 -9.09
N ILE A 258 11.51 -12.72 -8.10
CA ILE A 258 12.27 -12.48 -6.86
C ILE A 258 12.54 -13.76 -6.07
N LEU A 259 11.54 -14.63 -5.88
CA LEU A 259 11.69 -15.88 -5.15
C LEU A 259 12.60 -16.85 -5.91
N SER A 260 12.42 -16.93 -7.23
CA SER A 260 13.33 -17.66 -8.12
C SER A 260 14.79 -17.23 -7.96
N MET A 261 15.06 -15.91 -7.90
CA MET A 261 16.40 -15.37 -7.68
C MET A 261 16.95 -15.70 -6.29
N PHE A 262 16.12 -15.70 -5.23
CA PHE A 262 16.55 -16.16 -3.91
C PHE A 262 16.97 -17.64 -3.94
N CYS A 263 16.20 -18.52 -4.57
CA CYS A 263 16.54 -19.93 -4.71
C CYS A 263 17.85 -20.14 -5.49
N ALA A 264 18.03 -19.43 -6.62
CA ALA A 264 19.25 -19.51 -7.41
C ALA A 264 20.48 -19.02 -6.63
N LYS A 265 20.34 -17.91 -5.88
CA LYS A 265 21.41 -17.37 -5.01
C LYS A 265 21.72 -18.29 -3.83
N ALA A 266 20.76 -19.07 -3.36
CA ALA A 266 20.96 -20.09 -2.34
C ALA A 266 21.65 -21.36 -2.83
N GLY A 267 21.90 -21.48 -4.14
CA GLY A 267 22.67 -22.58 -4.73
C GLY A 267 21.82 -23.64 -5.44
N ALA A 268 20.54 -23.36 -5.71
CA ALA A 268 19.73 -24.23 -6.57
C ALA A 268 20.46 -24.48 -7.90
N ALA A 269 20.49 -25.75 -8.33
CA ALA A 269 21.09 -26.12 -9.61
C ALA A 269 20.27 -25.58 -10.79
N ARG A 270 18.95 -25.53 -10.60
CA ARG A 270 18.00 -24.97 -11.57
C ARG A 270 16.75 -24.50 -10.85
N VAL A 271 16.18 -23.40 -11.33
CA VAL A 271 14.87 -22.91 -10.92
C VAL A 271 13.99 -22.78 -12.15
N ILE A 272 12.75 -23.23 -12.07
CA ILE A 272 11.76 -23.02 -13.11
C ILE A 272 10.66 -22.14 -12.54
N GLY A 273 10.51 -20.93 -13.06
CA GLY A 273 9.42 -20.03 -12.70
C GLY A 273 8.28 -20.13 -13.71
N VAL A 274 7.05 -20.23 -13.22
CA VAL A 274 5.85 -20.25 -14.05
C VAL A 274 4.95 -19.09 -13.66
N ASP A 275 4.54 -18.29 -14.63
CA ASP A 275 3.55 -17.23 -14.43
C ASP A 275 2.75 -17.02 -15.71
N ASN A 276 1.46 -16.72 -15.58
CA ASN A 276 0.59 -16.49 -16.74
C ASN A 276 0.54 -15.01 -17.16
N SER A 277 0.93 -14.08 -16.28
CA SER A 277 0.95 -12.64 -16.55
C SER A 277 2.10 -12.24 -17.48
N ASP A 278 1.91 -11.12 -18.20
CA ASP A 278 2.93 -10.47 -19.03
C ASP A 278 4.13 -9.95 -18.21
N ILE A 279 4.01 -9.88 -16.88
CA ILE A 279 5.12 -9.53 -15.99
C ILE A 279 6.35 -10.43 -16.18
N ILE A 280 6.14 -11.65 -16.67
CA ILE A 280 7.20 -12.62 -16.90
C ILE A 280 8.27 -12.12 -17.88
N GLU A 281 7.93 -11.21 -18.78
CA GLU A 281 8.91 -10.56 -19.68
C GLU A 281 9.90 -9.69 -18.88
N LYS A 282 9.39 -8.90 -17.92
CA LYS A 282 10.23 -8.12 -16.99
C LYS A 282 11.02 -9.04 -16.06
N ALA A 283 10.42 -10.15 -15.64
CA ALA A 283 11.13 -11.13 -14.82
C ALA A 283 12.34 -11.73 -15.56
N ARG A 284 12.23 -12.00 -16.88
CA ARG A 284 13.38 -12.44 -17.69
C ARG A 284 14.49 -11.39 -17.72
N GLU A 285 14.14 -10.12 -17.89
CA GLU A 285 15.10 -9.02 -17.85
C GLU A 285 15.77 -8.91 -16.47
N ASN A 286 15.00 -8.98 -15.38
CA ASN A 286 15.52 -8.97 -14.01
C ASN A 286 16.53 -10.11 -13.79
N ILE A 287 16.18 -11.34 -14.20
CA ILE A 287 17.03 -12.52 -14.06
C ILE A 287 18.32 -12.38 -14.86
N PHE A 288 18.23 -11.86 -16.09
CA PHE A 288 19.38 -11.61 -16.94
C PHE A 288 20.32 -10.58 -16.32
N ASN A 289 19.79 -9.43 -15.89
CA ASN A 289 20.55 -8.34 -15.29
C ASN A 289 21.25 -8.74 -13.98
N ASN A 290 20.71 -9.73 -13.27
CA ASN A 290 21.28 -10.26 -12.03
C ASN A 290 22.17 -11.50 -12.25
N GLY A 291 22.43 -11.90 -13.50
CA GLY A 291 23.38 -12.98 -13.82
C GLY A 291 22.89 -14.39 -13.48
N PHE A 292 21.57 -14.62 -13.52
CA PHE A 292 20.95 -15.92 -13.22
C PHE A 292 20.31 -16.60 -14.44
N ALA A 293 20.52 -16.07 -15.65
CA ALA A 293 19.92 -16.58 -16.88
C ALA A 293 20.32 -18.03 -17.23
N ASP A 294 21.44 -18.53 -16.72
CA ASP A 294 21.91 -19.91 -16.87
C ASP A 294 21.22 -20.89 -15.91
N LYS A 295 20.60 -20.39 -14.83
CA LYS A 295 20.00 -21.20 -13.77
C LYS A 295 18.48 -21.14 -13.73
N ILE A 296 17.90 -19.99 -14.09
CA ILE A 296 16.45 -19.76 -13.97
C ILE A 296 15.81 -19.82 -15.37
N THR A 297 14.85 -20.71 -15.54
CA THR A 297 14.03 -20.81 -16.76
C THR A 297 12.62 -20.34 -16.46
N LEU A 298 12.13 -19.36 -17.22
CA LEU A 298 10.77 -18.82 -17.06
C LEU A 298 9.83 -19.36 -18.14
N LEU A 299 8.66 -19.85 -17.74
CA LEU A 299 7.62 -20.36 -18.62
C LEU A 299 6.35 -19.53 -18.47
N LYS A 300 5.90 -18.93 -19.58
CA LYS A 300 4.65 -18.17 -19.59
C LYS A 300 3.47 -19.11 -19.78
N GLY A 301 2.51 -19.06 -18.87
CA GLY A 301 1.27 -19.84 -18.93
C GLY A 301 0.75 -20.22 -17.55
N LYS A 302 -0.44 -20.81 -17.51
CA LYS A 302 -0.96 -21.46 -16.30
C LYS A 302 -0.14 -22.70 -15.98
N VAL A 303 0.11 -22.97 -14.69
CA VAL A 303 0.94 -24.11 -14.29
C VAL A 303 0.37 -25.44 -14.77
N GLU A 304 -0.95 -25.52 -14.89
CA GLU A 304 -1.74 -26.64 -15.37
C GLU A 304 -1.51 -26.96 -16.86
N GLU A 305 -1.19 -25.92 -17.64
CA GLU A 305 -1.12 -25.97 -19.11
C GLU A 305 0.32 -26.05 -19.62
N VAL A 306 1.29 -25.55 -18.86
CA VAL A 306 2.71 -25.61 -19.24
C VAL A 306 3.29 -27.01 -19.02
N ASN A 307 4.21 -27.40 -19.90
CA ASN A 307 5.00 -28.61 -19.71
C ASN A 307 6.39 -28.23 -19.21
N LEU A 308 6.67 -28.59 -17.95
CA LEU A 308 8.02 -28.42 -17.40
C LEU A 308 9.01 -29.28 -18.20
N PRO A 309 10.25 -28.80 -18.44
CA PRO A 309 11.32 -29.56 -19.11
C PRO A 309 11.92 -30.66 -18.21
N ILE A 310 11.12 -31.20 -17.29
CA ILE A 310 11.46 -32.18 -16.27
C ILE A 310 10.24 -32.96 -15.81
N GLU A 311 10.50 -34.15 -15.28
CA GLU A 311 9.47 -34.99 -14.66
C GLU A 311 9.17 -34.56 -13.22
N HIS A 312 10.19 -34.26 -12.41
CA HIS A 312 10.02 -33.93 -10.99
C HIS A 312 10.94 -32.82 -10.48
N VAL A 313 10.46 -32.09 -9.46
CA VAL A 313 11.20 -31.07 -8.68
C VAL A 313 11.42 -31.49 -7.24
N ASP A 314 12.49 -30.98 -6.63
CA ASP A 314 12.81 -31.24 -5.23
C ASP A 314 12.06 -30.29 -4.27
N ILE A 315 11.78 -29.07 -4.72
CA ILE A 315 11.18 -28.01 -3.89
C ILE A 315 10.17 -27.24 -4.74
N ILE A 316 8.99 -26.95 -4.18
CA ILE A 316 8.07 -25.95 -4.70
C ILE A 316 8.10 -24.76 -3.74
N VAL A 317 8.36 -23.58 -4.31
CA VAL A 317 8.20 -22.30 -3.64
C VAL A 317 7.04 -21.59 -4.33
N SER A 318 6.14 -20.99 -3.57
CA SER A 318 5.05 -20.21 -4.15
C SER A 318 4.48 -19.27 -3.12
N GLU A 319 4.32 -18.02 -3.53
CA GLU A 319 3.51 -17.05 -2.82
C GLU A 319 2.14 -17.03 -3.51
N TRP A 320 1.21 -17.78 -2.91
CA TRP A 320 -0.13 -18.04 -3.44
C TRP A 320 -1.23 -17.44 -2.57
N MET A 321 -0.86 -16.85 -1.43
CA MET A 321 -1.80 -16.49 -0.38
C MET A 321 -2.62 -15.28 -0.83
N GLY A 322 -3.95 -15.42 -0.80
CA GLY A 322 -4.85 -14.29 -1.04
C GLY A 322 -5.30 -13.62 0.24
N TYR A 323 -6.16 -12.60 0.11
CA TYR A 323 -6.91 -12.06 1.26
C TYR A 323 -7.73 -13.16 1.93
N CYS A 324 -7.86 -13.11 3.26
CA CYS A 324 -8.46 -14.20 4.03
C CYS A 324 -7.85 -15.58 3.68
N LEU A 325 -6.56 -15.62 3.31
CA LEU A 325 -5.77 -16.75 2.81
C LEU A 325 -6.22 -17.35 1.47
N LEU A 326 -7.52 -17.56 1.27
CA LEU A 326 -8.08 -18.39 0.19
C LEU A 326 -8.78 -17.59 -0.92
N TYR A 327 -8.87 -16.27 -0.80
CA TYR A 327 -9.35 -15.43 -1.91
C TYR A 327 -8.42 -15.54 -3.13
N GLU A 328 -8.94 -15.31 -4.34
CA GLU A 328 -8.26 -15.46 -5.64
C GLU A 328 -7.87 -16.88 -6.07
N ALA A 329 -8.07 -17.88 -5.20
CA ALA A 329 -8.04 -19.33 -5.49
C ALA A 329 -6.75 -19.86 -6.16
N MET A 330 -5.57 -19.29 -5.85
CA MET A 330 -4.30 -19.76 -6.43
C MET A 330 -3.79 -21.07 -5.79
N LEU A 331 -4.24 -21.43 -4.59
CA LEU A 331 -3.81 -22.64 -3.90
C LEU A 331 -4.13 -23.93 -4.69
N ASP A 332 -5.22 -23.95 -5.45
CA ASP A 332 -5.59 -25.04 -6.35
C ASP A 332 -4.46 -25.37 -7.35
N SER A 333 -3.89 -24.33 -7.97
CA SER A 333 -2.77 -24.45 -8.91
C SER A 333 -1.50 -24.97 -8.23
N VAL A 334 -1.24 -24.54 -7.00
CA VAL A 334 -0.09 -25.02 -6.20
C VAL A 334 -0.27 -26.49 -5.81
N ILE A 335 -1.47 -26.90 -5.41
CA ILE A 335 -1.81 -28.30 -5.11
C ILE A 335 -1.64 -29.16 -6.37
N TRP A 336 -2.11 -28.68 -7.52
CA TRP A 336 -1.93 -29.39 -8.80
C TRP A 336 -0.44 -29.55 -9.14
N ALA A 337 0.35 -28.49 -8.99
CA ALA A 337 1.79 -28.53 -9.25
C ALA A 337 2.52 -29.49 -8.30
N ARG A 338 2.14 -29.50 -7.03
CA ARG A 338 2.64 -30.45 -6.03
C ARG A 338 2.37 -31.89 -6.45
N ASP A 339 1.12 -32.20 -6.75
CA ASP A 339 0.69 -33.58 -7.03
C ASP A 339 1.31 -34.11 -8.33
N LYS A 340 1.56 -33.22 -9.30
CA LYS A 340 2.16 -33.60 -10.59
C LYS A 340 3.69 -33.64 -10.56
N TYR A 341 4.34 -32.63 -9.97
CA TYR A 341 5.77 -32.39 -10.16
C TYR A 341 6.61 -32.58 -8.90
N LEU A 342 6.06 -32.48 -7.69
CA LEU A 342 6.88 -32.61 -6.49
C LEU A 342 7.27 -34.07 -6.24
N LYS A 343 8.55 -34.30 -5.90
CA LYS A 343 8.99 -35.63 -5.45
C LYS A 343 8.27 -36.06 -4.15
N PRO A 344 8.14 -37.37 -3.88
CA PRO A 344 7.55 -37.87 -2.64
C PRO A 344 8.22 -37.38 -1.34
N ASP A 345 9.49 -37.01 -1.39
CA ASP A 345 10.26 -36.42 -0.28
C ASP A 345 10.51 -34.91 -0.46
N GLY A 346 9.88 -34.30 -1.46
CA GLY A 346 10.05 -32.89 -1.79
C GLY A 346 9.45 -31.96 -0.74
N LEU A 347 9.90 -30.70 -0.79
CA LEU A 347 9.58 -29.66 0.17
C LEU A 347 8.61 -28.62 -0.43
N MET A 348 7.58 -28.27 0.35
CA MET A 348 6.72 -27.11 0.09
C MET A 348 7.21 -25.90 0.90
N VAL A 349 7.27 -24.73 0.25
CA VAL A 349 7.67 -23.45 0.85
C VAL A 349 6.63 -22.38 0.50
N PRO A 350 5.81 -21.90 1.46
CA PRO A 350 5.72 -22.33 2.86
C PRO A 350 5.22 -23.77 3.01
N SER A 351 5.23 -24.31 4.23
CA SER A 351 4.81 -25.70 4.49
C SER A 351 3.48 -25.81 5.23
N HIS A 352 3.15 -24.86 6.10
CA HIS A 352 1.89 -24.84 6.83
C HIS A 352 1.30 -23.44 6.90
N MET A 353 -0.03 -23.35 6.93
CA MET A 353 -0.77 -22.13 7.19
C MET A 353 -1.74 -22.35 8.35
N ASN A 354 -1.80 -21.45 9.32
CA ASN A 354 -2.84 -21.42 10.35
C ASN A 354 -3.76 -20.24 10.09
N MET A 355 -5.07 -20.42 10.19
CA MET A 355 -6.05 -19.35 10.10
C MET A 355 -6.69 -19.11 11.45
N TRP A 356 -6.90 -17.84 11.75
CA TRP A 356 -7.37 -17.36 13.04
C TRP A 356 -8.63 -16.52 12.86
N VAL A 357 -9.53 -16.60 13.85
CA VAL A 357 -10.70 -15.73 13.97
C VAL A 357 -10.76 -15.13 15.36
N ALA A 358 -11.17 -13.87 15.48
CA ALA A 358 -11.48 -13.25 16.76
C ALA A 358 -12.68 -12.29 16.65
N PRO A 359 -13.49 -12.15 17.71
CA PRO A 359 -14.51 -11.12 17.78
C PRO A 359 -13.89 -9.73 17.88
N VAL A 360 -14.56 -8.75 17.27
CA VAL A 360 -14.14 -7.35 17.19
C VAL A 360 -15.22 -6.44 17.74
N ALA A 361 -14.79 -5.45 18.52
CA ALA A 361 -15.58 -4.29 18.90
C ALA A 361 -14.75 -3.03 18.64
N ASP A 362 -15.26 -2.16 17.79
CA ASP A 362 -14.62 -0.91 17.38
C ASP A 362 -15.69 0.17 17.15
N PRO A 363 -16.17 0.81 18.24
CA PRO A 363 -17.19 1.84 18.14
C PRO A 363 -16.72 3.08 17.35
N ASP A 364 -15.42 3.36 17.36
CA ASP A 364 -14.84 4.50 16.64
C ASP A 364 -14.90 4.25 15.13
N TYR A 365 -14.50 3.06 14.67
CA TYR A 365 -14.64 2.68 13.28
C TYR A 365 -16.09 2.72 12.81
N VAL A 366 -17.03 2.18 13.61
CA VAL A 366 -18.46 2.23 13.32
C VAL A 366 -18.96 3.67 13.24
N ALA A 367 -18.55 4.54 14.16
CA ALA A 367 -18.93 5.95 14.15
C ALA A 367 -18.48 6.67 12.87
N GLU A 368 -17.21 6.49 12.49
CA GLU A 368 -16.59 7.21 11.38
C GLU A 368 -16.98 6.67 10.00
N HIS A 369 -17.19 5.37 9.86
CA HIS A 369 -17.36 4.73 8.55
C HIS A 369 -18.78 4.25 8.29
N ILE A 370 -19.54 3.95 9.34
CA ILE A 370 -20.93 3.49 9.24
C ILE A 370 -21.85 4.64 9.60
N ASP A 371 -21.83 5.11 10.85
CA ASP A 371 -22.80 6.08 11.34
C ASP A 371 -22.65 7.48 10.72
N PHE A 372 -21.48 7.83 10.22
CA PHE A 372 -21.24 9.03 9.41
C PHE A 372 -22.31 9.27 8.34
N TRP A 373 -22.74 8.22 7.64
CA TRP A 373 -23.73 8.32 6.56
C TRP A 373 -25.14 8.69 7.03
N ARG A 374 -25.42 8.61 8.34
CA ARG A 374 -26.73 8.95 8.89
C ARG A 374 -26.97 10.46 8.92
N ASP A 375 -25.91 11.25 9.03
CA ASP A 375 -25.96 12.71 9.06
C ASP A 375 -24.69 13.32 8.47
N VAL A 376 -24.69 13.46 7.14
CA VAL A 376 -23.61 14.11 6.39
C VAL A 376 -24.00 15.56 6.17
N TYR A 377 -23.53 16.46 7.04
CA TYR A 377 -23.85 17.91 7.02
C TYR A 377 -25.36 18.23 7.05
N GLY A 378 -26.17 17.48 7.81
CA GLY A 378 -27.62 17.64 7.92
C GLY A 378 -28.42 16.77 6.96
N PHE A 379 -27.77 15.96 6.12
CA PHE A 379 -28.42 15.12 5.11
C PHE A 379 -28.28 13.62 5.45
N ASP A 380 -29.41 12.88 5.39
CA ASP A 380 -29.40 11.41 5.48
C ASP A 380 -28.87 10.82 4.17
N MET A 381 -27.71 10.16 4.23
CA MET A 381 -27.03 9.51 3.11
C MET A 381 -26.88 7.99 3.32
N LYS A 382 -27.76 7.35 4.10
CA LYS A 382 -27.69 5.89 4.36
C LYS A 382 -27.73 5.02 3.11
N ALA A 383 -28.19 5.55 1.97
CA ALA A 383 -28.07 4.86 0.68
C ALA A 383 -26.62 4.48 0.33
N MET A 384 -25.64 5.22 0.83
CA MET A 384 -24.21 4.93 0.67
C MET A 384 -23.73 3.75 1.53
N GLN A 385 -24.54 3.30 2.51
CA GLN A 385 -24.27 2.10 3.31
C GLN A 385 -24.67 0.79 2.61
N ALA A 386 -25.29 0.87 1.43
CA ALA A 386 -25.74 -0.30 0.71
C ALA A 386 -24.56 -1.25 0.43
N GLY A 387 -24.64 -2.49 0.94
CA GLY A 387 -23.63 -3.52 0.76
C GLY A 387 -22.47 -3.50 1.75
N ILE A 388 -22.36 -2.52 2.66
CA ILE A 388 -21.24 -2.44 3.63
C ILE A 388 -21.11 -3.71 4.49
N HIS A 389 -22.24 -4.34 4.83
CA HIS A 389 -22.29 -5.57 5.63
C HIS A 389 -22.35 -6.86 4.80
N ASP A 390 -22.46 -6.75 3.47
CA ASP A 390 -22.55 -7.91 2.58
C ASP A 390 -21.18 -8.38 2.08
N ASP A 391 -20.17 -7.50 2.14
CA ASP A 391 -18.81 -7.76 1.66
C ASP A 391 -17.80 -7.86 2.81
N THR A 392 -16.79 -8.71 2.64
CA THR A 392 -15.65 -8.77 3.57
C THR A 392 -14.73 -7.59 3.28
N GLN A 393 -14.37 -6.83 4.31
CA GLN A 393 -13.44 -5.71 4.14
C GLN A 393 -12.00 -6.14 4.41
N VAL A 394 -11.05 -5.55 3.68
CA VAL A 394 -9.61 -5.77 3.89
C VAL A 394 -9.03 -4.53 4.55
N LEU A 395 -8.91 -4.58 5.88
CA LEU A 395 -8.56 -3.43 6.71
C LEU A 395 -7.36 -3.75 7.59
N ASP A 396 -6.61 -2.71 7.92
CA ASP A 396 -5.57 -2.75 8.94
C ASP A 396 -6.20 -2.24 10.23
N MET A 397 -6.60 -3.17 11.09
CA MET A 397 -7.28 -2.83 12.34
C MET A 397 -6.31 -2.95 13.52
N PRO A 398 -6.31 -1.99 14.47
CA PRO A 398 -5.48 -2.08 15.66
C PRO A 398 -5.80 -3.34 16.49
N ALA A 399 -4.79 -3.93 17.12
CA ALA A 399 -4.97 -5.10 17.99
C ALA A 399 -5.90 -4.86 19.19
N SER A 400 -6.12 -3.59 19.57
CA SER A 400 -7.04 -3.19 20.65
C SER A 400 -8.52 -3.42 20.31
N THR A 401 -8.85 -3.56 19.02
CA THR A 401 -10.22 -3.80 18.55
C THR A 401 -10.66 -5.25 18.77
N ILE A 402 -9.71 -6.17 18.96
CA ILE A 402 -10.00 -7.57 19.34
C ILE A 402 -10.54 -7.60 20.76
N CYS A 403 -11.79 -8.02 20.91
CA CYS A 403 -12.49 -8.06 22.20
C CYS A 403 -12.58 -9.47 22.82
N GLY A 404 -11.97 -10.48 22.20
CA GLY A 404 -11.95 -11.85 22.71
C GLY A 404 -10.70 -12.65 22.30
N GLU A 405 -10.54 -13.82 22.92
CA GLU A 405 -9.41 -14.71 22.64
C GLU A 405 -9.42 -15.21 21.18
N PRO A 406 -8.32 -15.05 20.41
CA PRO A 406 -8.23 -15.59 19.06
C PRO A 406 -8.31 -17.11 19.01
N PHE A 407 -9.04 -17.63 18.03
CA PHE A 407 -9.26 -19.07 17.84
C PHE A 407 -8.65 -19.57 16.52
N PRO A 408 -7.82 -20.62 16.55
CA PRO A 408 -7.29 -21.25 15.34
C PRO A 408 -8.34 -22.20 14.77
N PHE A 409 -8.99 -21.83 13.68
CA PHE A 409 -10.11 -22.61 13.12
C PHE A 409 -9.70 -23.56 12.00
N LEU A 410 -8.54 -23.34 11.37
CA LEU A 410 -8.04 -24.19 10.30
C LEU A 410 -6.51 -24.18 10.24
N GLN A 411 -5.93 -25.36 10.10
CA GLN A 411 -4.55 -25.52 9.66
C GLN A 411 -4.52 -26.23 8.30
N LEU A 412 -3.74 -25.69 7.37
CA LEU A 412 -3.45 -26.32 6.08
C LEU A 412 -1.99 -26.79 6.07
N SER A 413 -1.76 -28.10 5.99
CA SER A 413 -0.42 -28.64 5.71
C SER A 413 -0.27 -28.83 4.20
N LEU A 414 0.55 -27.99 3.57
CA LEU A 414 0.64 -27.90 2.12
C LEU A 414 1.18 -29.17 1.45
N HIS A 415 1.77 -30.09 2.21
CA HIS A 415 2.19 -31.40 1.71
C HIS A 415 1.03 -32.40 1.53
N THR A 416 -0.12 -32.18 2.18
CA THR A 416 -1.23 -33.14 2.23
C THR A 416 -2.59 -32.55 1.91
N THR A 417 -2.79 -31.23 2.08
CA THR A 417 -4.04 -30.53 1.77
C THR A 417 -4.50 -30.81 0.34
N THR A 418 -5.78 -31.08 0.15
CA THR A 418 -6.41 -31.29 -1.15
C THR A 418 -7.37 -30.15 -1.46
N VAL A 419 -7.75 -30.00 -2.74
CA VAL A 419 -8.73 -28.99 -3.17
C VAL A 419 -10.05 -29.09 -2.40
N LYS A 420 -10.46 -30.30 -2.02
CA LYS A 420 -11.69 -30.52 -1.23
C LYS A 420 -11.62 -29.96 0.18
N ASP A 421 -10.41 -29.75 0.70
CA ASP A 421 -10.21 -29.20 2.04
C ASP A 421 -10.32 -27.67 2.06
N LEU A 422 -10.39 -27.01 0.88
CA LEU A 422 -10.47 -25.55 0.75
C LEU A 422 -11.90 -25.01 0.88
N THR A 423 -12.90 -25.88 0.77
CA THR A 423 -14.30 -25.60 1.10
C THR A 423 -14.66 -26.36 2.37
N PHE A 424 -14.99 -25.64 3.44
CA PHE A 424 -15.14 -26.25 4.75
C PHE A 424 -16.13 -25.52 5.64
N LYS A 425 -16.68 -26.25 6.60
CA LYS A 425 -17.33 -25.71 7.80
C LYS A 425 -16.55 -26.16 9.04
N ARG A 426 -16.23 -25.23 9.94
CA ARG A 426 -15.43 -25.47 11.15
C ARG A 426 -16.07 -24.80 12.35
N LYS A 427 -15.98 -25.46 13.50
CA LYS A 427 -16.42 -24.85 14.77
C LYS A 427 -15.36 -23.86 15.23
N TRP A 428 -15.82 -22.79 15.85
CA TRP A 428 -14.96 -21.82 16.49
C TRP A 428 -15.59 -21.37 17.82
N GLU A 429 -14.75 -20.93 18.74
CA GLU A 429 -15.18 -20.35 20.01
C GLU A 429 -14.20 -19.27 20.45
N SER A 430 -14.68 -18.30 21.20
CA SER A 430 -13.86 -17.26 21.79
C SER A 430 -14.42 -16.89 23.15
N LYS A 431 -13.54 -16.44 24.04
CA LYS A 431 -13.91 -15.89 25.33
C LYS A 431 -13.65 -14.39 25.31
N LEU A 432 -14.65 -13.59 25.67
CA LEU A 432 -14.49 -12.14 25.71
C LEU A 432 -13.46 -11.76 26.79
N THR A 433 -12.53 -10.87 26.42
CA THR A 433 -11.47 -10.37 27.30
C THR A 433 -11.83 -9.05 27.96
N GLN A 434 -12.85 -8.36 27.44
CA GLN A 434 -13.32 -7.06 27.92
C GLN A 434 -14.85 -6.97 27.84
N ASP A 435 -15.43 -6.01 28.55
CA ASP A 435 -16.83 -5.64 28.38
C ASP A 435 -17.01 -5.00 27.01
N VAL A 436 -18.08 -5.36 26.31
CA VAL A 436 -18.41 -4.81 25.00
C VAL A 436 -19.86 -4.36 25.00
N ASP A 437 -20.09 -3.13 24.58
CA ASP A 437 -21.45 -2.59 24.45
C ASP A 437 -22.15 -3.20 23.24
N THR A 438 -21.38 -3.51 22.19
CA THR A 438 -21.85 -4.13 20.96
C THR A 438 -20.73 -4.96 20.33
N LEU A 439 -21.08 -6.11 19.76
CA LEU A 439 -20.18 -6.87 18.92
C LEU A 439 -20.30 -6.36 17.48
N ASP A 440 -19.28 -5.70 16.97
CA ASP A 440 -19.31 -5.02 15.66
C ASP A 440 -18.94 -5.97 14.51
N GLY A 441 -18.17 -7.02 14.79
CA GLY A 441 -17.77 -7.96 13.75
C GLY A 441 -16.82 -9.06 14.19
N PHE A 442 -16.22 -9.69 13.19
CA PHE A 442 -15.16 -10.68 13.35
C PHE A 442 -13.96 -10.31 12.47
N MET A 443 -12.77 -10.65 12.93
CA MET A 443 -11.54 -10.49 12.18
C MET A 443 -10.94 -11.85 11.86
N ILE A 444 -10.49 -12.01 10.62
CA ILE A 444 -9.77 -13.19 10.14
C ILE A 444 -8.38 -12.79 9.65
N TRP A 445 -7.39 -13.56 10.04
CA TRP A 445 -6.02 -13.44 9.54
C TRP A 445 -5.36 -14.81 9.47
N PHE A 446 -4.12 -14.87 8.97
CA PHE A 446 -3.39 -16.12 8.86
C PHE A 446 -1.93 -15.99 9.28
N ASP A 447 -1.35 -17.13 9.63
CA ASP A 447 0.05 -17.32 9.91
C ASP A 447 0.66 -18.28 8.88
N SER A 448 1.87 -17.97 8.43
CA SER A 448 2.64 -18.79 7.49
C SER A 448 3.84 -19.40 8.20
N PHE A 449 4.07 -20.70 8.02
CA PHE A 449 5.20 -21.42 8.59
C PHE A 449 6.04 -22.10 7.50
N PHE A 450 7.35 -21.92 7.61
CA PHE A 450 8.36 -22.41 6.68
C PHE A 450 9.25 -23.42 7.40
N MET A 451 8.93 -24.70 7.24
CA MET A 451 9.66 -25.78 7.92
C MET A 451 10.74 -26.41 7.04
N PRO A 452 11.93 -26.73 7.57
CA PRO A 452 13.06 -27.25 6.78
C PRO A 452 12.89 -28.72 6.36
N SER A 453 11.91 -29.43 6.91
CA SER A 453 11.63 -30.83 6.57
C SER A 453 10.13 -31.07 6.41
N ARG A 454 9.77 -31.91 5.43
CA ARG A 454 8.40 -32.42 5.23
C ARG A 454 7.82 -33.12 6.46
N LYS A 455 8.68 -33.66 7.34
CA LYS A 455 8.25 -34.38 8.55
C LYS A 455 8.04 -33.47 9.75
N ASP A 456 8.46 -32.21 9.67
CA ASP A 456 8.29 -31.28 10.77
C ASP A 456 6.81 -30.93 10.91
N MET A 457 6.33 -30.91 12.15
CA MET A 457 4.94 -30.62 12.49
C MET A 457 4.85 -29.21 13.08
N VAL A 458 3.75 -28.52 12.77
CA VAL A 458 3.38 -27.24 13.37
C VAL A 458 2.12 -27.48 14.21
N PRO A 459 2.12 -27.17 15.52
CA PRO A 459 0.90 -27.25 16.33
C PRO A 459 -0.25 -26.42 15.71
N GLU A 460 -1.48 -26.91 15.79
CA GLU A 460 -2.65 -26.20 15.22
C GLU A 460 -2.88 -24.83 15.87
N ASN A 461 -2.50 -24.67 17.14
CA ASN A 461 -2.55 -23.42 17.88
C ASN A 461 -1.23 -22.63 17.88
N ALA A 462 -0.27 -23.00 17.04
CA ALA A 462 0.98 -22.28 16.91
C ALA A 462 0.75 -20.87 16.36
N LYS A 463 1.27 -19.86 17.06
CA LYS A 463 1.26 -18.46 16.63
C LYS A 463 2.61 -18.10 16.02
N ALA A 464 2.61 -17.49 14.84
CA ALA A 464 3.87 -17.07 14.22
C ALA A 464 4.59 -15.97 15.02
N GLU A 465 3.86 -15.13 15.78
CA GLU A 465 4.42 -14.08 16.66
C GLU A 465 5.35 -14.62 17.77
N GLU A 466 5.12 -15.87 18.19
CA GLU A 466 5.87 -16.55 19.25
C GLU A 466 7.00 -17.40 18.67
N TRP A 467 7.00 -17.62 17.35
CA TRP A 467 7.89 -18.57 16.69
C TRP A 467 9.38 -18.20 16.81
N ALA A 468 9.70 -16.92 16.61
CA ALA A 468 11.06 -16.40 16.73
C ALA A 468 11.55 -16.36 18.19
N LYS A 469 10.64 -16.26 19.17
CA LYS A 469 10.99 -16.17 20.60
C LYS A 469 11.37 -17.52 21.21
N GLU A 470 10.85 -18.60 20.64
CA GLU A 470 10.99 -19.96 21.19
C GLU A 470 12.15 -20.77 20.58
N GLU A 471 13.07 -20.15 19.83
CA GLU A 471 14.16 -20.83 19.09
C GLU A 471 13.66 -22.03 18.25
N LYS A 472 12.44 -21.93 17.70
CA LYS A 472 11.83 -22.99 16.90
C LYS A 472 12.53 -23.12 15.54
N LYS A 473 12.47 -24.33 14.99
CA LYS A 473 12.98 -24.59 13.63
C LYS A 473 12.15 -23.83 12.60
N GLY A 474 12.81 -23.38 11.53
CA GLY A 474 12.15 -22.74 10.41
C GLY A 474 11.97 -21.23 10.59
N VAL A 475 11.12 -20.65 9.74
CA VAL A 475 10.72 -19.24 9.77
C VAL A 475 9.20 -19.18 9.81
N ALA A 476 8.63 -18.14 10.41
CA ALA A 476 7.20 -17.90 10.37
C ALA A 476 6.89 -16.41 10.35
N PHE A 477 5.75 -16.04 9.78
CA PHE A 477 5.20 -14.69 9.91
C PHE A 477 3.68 -14.75 10.08
N THR A 478 3.11 -13.69 10.63
CA THR A 478 1.66 -13.52 10.78
C THR A 478 1.18 -12.30 9.99
N THR A 479 -0.08 -12.33 9.56
CA THR A 479 -0.81 -11.14 9.11
C THR A 479 -1.73 -10.58 10.20
N GLY A 480 -1.64 -11.09 11.42
CA GLY A 480 -2.45 -10.66 12.55
C GLY A 480 -2.14 -9.24 13.02
N PRO A 481 -3.11 -8.59 13.69
CA PRO A 481 -3.06 -7.15 14.00
C PRO A 481 -2.04 -6.77 15.09
N LYS A 482 -1.42 -7.73 15.77
CA LYS A 482 -0.37 -7.49 16.77
C LYS A 482 1.03 -7.40 16.16
N ALA A 483 1.17 -7.73 14.88
CA ALA A 483 2.44 -7.70 14.17
C ALA A 483 2.52 -6.53 13.20
N LYS A 484 3.67 -6.40 12.55
CA LYS A 484 3.86 -5.41 11.49
C LYS A 484 2.88 -5.69 10.34
N VAL A 485 2.22 -4.64 9.88
CA VAL A 485 1.23 -4.68 8.80
C VAL A 485 1.84 -5.29 7.54
N THR A 486 1.09 -6.21 6.94
CA THR A 486 1.39 -6.84 5.64
C THR A 486 0.40 -6.34 4.60
N HIS A 487 0.68 -6.52 3.31
CA HIS A 487 -0.24 -6.08 2.26
C HIS A 487 -1.59 -6.82 2.28
N TRP A 488 -1.66 -8.01 2.89
CA TRP A 488 -2.90 -8.76 3.10
C TRP A 488 -3.81 -8.13 4.16
N LYS A 489 -3.23 -7.35 5.09
CA LYS A 489 -3.91 -6.81 6.26
C LYS A 489 -4.75 -7.91 6.96
N GLN A 490 -5.98 -7.60 7.40
CA GLN A 490 -6.92 -8.55 7.96
C GLN A 490 -8.27 -8.51 7.22
N GLY A 491 -8.97 -9.64 7.19
CA GLY A 491 -10.34 -9.73 6.71
C GLY A 491 -11.32 -9.38 7.83
N VAL A 492 -12.13 -8.34 7.64
CA VAL A 492 -13.08 -7.83 8.63
C VAL A 492 -14.51 -8.10 8.15
N LEU A 493 -15.26 -8.79 9.01
CA LEU A 493 -16.62 -9.27 8.78
C LEU A 493 -17.57 -8.47 9.66
N LEU A 494 -18.06 -7.34 9.16
CA LEU A 494 -18.93 -6.44 9.92
C LEU A 494 -20.32 -7.04 10.08
N ILE A 495 -20.82 -7.14 11.31
CA ILE A 495 -22.17 -7.61 11.62
C ILE A 495 -23.19 -6.57 11.16
N ASP A 496 -24.24 -7.03 10.51
CA ASP A 496 -25.37 -6.19 10.12
C ASP A 496 -26.22 -5.87 11.36
N THR A 497 -25.97 -4.69 11.94
CA THR A 497 -26.69 -4.20 13.12
C THR A 497 -28.15 -3.84 12.85
N ALA A 498 -28.57 -3.76 11.57
CA ALA A 498 -29.98 -3.64 11.23
C ALA A 498 -30.71 -4.99 11.32
N LYS A 499 -30.00 -6.10 11.12
CA LYS A 499 -30.53 -7.47 11.29
C LYS A 499 -30.43 -7.96 12.74
N TYR A 500 -29.35 -7.62 13.43
CA TYR A 500 -29.08 -8.06 14.79
C TYR A 500 -29.02 -6.86 15.72
N GLN A 501 -29.92 -6.81 16.71
CA GLN A 501 -29.89 -5.72 17.68
C GLN A 501 -28.59 -5.77 18.49
N PRO A 502 -27.97 -4.60 18.75
CA PRO A 502 -26.85 -4.50 19.67
C PRO A 502 -27.18 -5.07 21.04
N GLU A 503 -26.30 -5.89 21.57
CA GLU A 503 -26.41 -6.50 22.90
C GLU A 503 -25.11 -6.27 23.66
N GLU A 504 -25.23 -5.85 24.92
CA GLU A 504 -24.10 -5.68 25.83
C GLU A 504 -23.65 -7.04 26.36
N HIS A 505 -22.33 -7.29 26.33
CA HIS A 505 -21.73 -8.51 26.85
C HIS A 505 -20.59 -8.19 27.82
N LYS A 506 -20.43 -9.03 28.84
CA LYS A 506 -19.41 -8.87 29.87
C LYS A 506 -18.16 -9.68 29.61
N ALA A 507 -17.04 -9.17 30.11
CA ALA A 507 -15.78 -9.88 30.08
C ALA A 507 -15.93 -11.29 30.70
N GLY A 508 -15.43 -12.29 30.00
CA GLY A 508 -15.48 -13.69 30.40
C GLY A 508 -16.67 -14.49 29.87
N GLU A 509 -17.65 -13.85 29.22
CA GLU A 509 -18.67 -14.56 28.45
C GLU A 509 -18.06 -15.33 27.27
N GLN A 510 -18.68 -16.45 26.93
CA GLN A 510 -18.24 -17.33 25.86
C GLN A 510 -19.14 -17.19 24.64
N ILE A 511 -18.52 -16.99 23.48
CA ILE A 511 -19.16 -16.95 22.16
C ILE A 511 -18.67 -18.16 21.36
N SER A 512 -19.56 -18.83 20.65
CA SER A 512 -19.21 -19.97 19.82
C SER A 512 -20.11 -20.09 18.60
N GLY A 513 -19.63 -20.81 17.58
CA GLY A 513 -20.43 -21.09 16.42
C GLY A 513 -19.70 -21.87 15.33
N GLU A 514 -20.13 -21.68 14.09
CA GLU A 514 -19.58 -22.38 12.92
C GLU A 514 -19.20 -21.37 11.84
N LEU A 515 -17.98 -21.48 11.32
CA LEU A 515 -17.43 -20.66 10.26
C LEU A 515 -17.34 -21.52 8.99
N GLU A 516 -17.78 -20.97 7.88
CA GLU A 516 -17.85 -21.64 6.58
C GLU A 516 -17.12 -20.85 5.50
N TYR A 517 -16.32 -21.54 4.70
CA TYR A 517 -15.68 -20.99 3.50
C TYR A 517 -16.23 -21.72 2.27
N LEU A 518 -16.77 -20.95 1.34
CA LEU A 518 -17.37 -21.44 0.10
C LEU A 518 -16.77 -20.71 -1.11
N VAL A 519 -16.49 -21.46 -2.17
CA VAL A 519 -16.24 -20.87 -3.50
C VAL A 519 -17.60 -20.58 -4.12
N ALA A 520 -17.77 -19.37 -4.66
CA ALA A 520 -19.05 -19.00 -5.26
C ALA A 520 -19.28 -19.74 -6.59
N ASP A 521 -20.50 -20.25 -6.81
CA ASP A 521 -20.87 -20.95 -8.05
C ASP A 521 -20.73 -20.06 -9.30
N ASP A 522 -20.79 -18.74 -9.14
CA ASP A 522 -20.81 -17.73 -10.21
C ASP A 522 -19.46 -17.06 -10.52
N TYR A 523 -18.45 -17.27 -9.67
CA TYR A 523 -17.11 -16.71 -9.83
C TYR A 523 -16.09 -17.59 -9.08
N SER A 524 -15.26 -18.34 -9.83
CA SER A 524 -14.40 -19.37 -9.22
C SER A 524 -13.25 -18.82 -8.37
N ARG A 525 -12.97 -17.52 -8.50
CA ARG A 525 -11.97 -16.79 -7.69
C ARG A 525 -12.60 -16.03 -6.52
N ALA A 526 -13.94 -16.02 -6.41
CA ALA A 526 -14.64 -15.44 -5.28
C ALA A 526 -14.44 -16.27 -4.02
N LEU A 527 -14.57 -15.60 -2.89
CA LEU A 527 -14.71 -16.26 -1.60
C LEU A 527 -16.01 -15.79 -0.93
N THR A 528 -16.79 -16.74 -0.43
CA THR A 528 -17.93 -16.46 0.44
C THR A 528 -17.62 -17.01 1.82
N ILE A 529 -17.67 -16.14 2.83
CA ILE A 529 -17.42 -16.49 4.23
C ILE A 529 -18.76 -16.44 4.97
N GLY A 530 -19.21 -17.58 5.47
CA GLY A 530 -20.38 -17.69 6.33
C GLY A 530 -19.95 -17.80 7.79
N MET A 531 -20.69 -17.18 8.71
CA MET A 531 -20.47 -17.39 10.14
C MET A 531 -21.79 -17.45 10.90
N ASP A 532 -21.92 -18.50 11.69
CA ASP A 532 -22.91 -18.65 12.74
C ASP A 532 -22.23 -18.30 14.08
N TRP A 533 -22.94 -17.62 14.98
CA TRP A 533 -22.46 -17.34 16.33
C TRP A 533 -23.60 -17.26 17.36
N LYS A 534 -23.27 -17.56 18.60
CA LYS A 534 -24.15 -17.40 19.76
C LYS A 534 -23.34 -17.22 21.04
N PHE A 535 -23.86 -16.45 21.97
CA PHE A 535 -23.36 -16.38 23.34
C PHE A 535 -23.99 -17.48 24.21
N ASP A 536 -23.25 -17.89 25.24
CA ASP A 536 -23.75 -18.86 26.21
C ASP A 536 -25.01 -18.34 26.92
N GLY A 537 -26.12 -19.06 26.74
CA GLY A 537 -27.43 -18.68 27.29
C GLY A 537 -28.41 -18.08 26.27
N GLU A 538 -27.94 -17.72 25.07
CA GLU A 538 -28.82 -17.32 23.97
C GLU A 538 -29.61 -18.53 23.43
N LYS A 539 -30.88 -18.32 23.09
CA LYS A 539 -31.78 -19.38 22.58
C LYS A 539 -31.63 -19.65 21.09
N ALA A 540 -31.13 -18.69 20.32
CA ALA A 540 -31.02 -18.77 18.87
C ALA A 540 -29.64 -18.27 18.44
N ALA A 541 -29.03 -18.95 17.46
CA ALA A 541 -27.80 -18.49 16.85
C ALA A 541 -28.09 -17.41 15.79
N LYS A 542 -27.20 -16.43 15.71
CA LYS A 542 -27.12 -15.41 14.66
C LYS A 542 -26.28 -15.99 13.51
N SER A 543 -26.54 -15.57 12.26
CA SER A 543 -25.92 -16.16 11.07
C SER A 543 -25.84 -15.15 9.93
N GLN A 544 -24.63 -14.85 9.47
CA GLN A 544 -24.41 -13.90 8.38
C GLN A 544 -23.39 -14.44 7.38
N THR A 545 -23.42 -13.90 6.17
CA THR A 545 -22.52 -14.28 5.09
C THR A 545 -21.96 -13.04 4.43
N TRP A 546 -20.65 -13.03 4.18
CA TRP A 546 -19.91 -11.96 3.52
C TRP A 546 -19.27 -12.48 2.24
N LYS A 547 -19.18 -11.62 1.23
CA LYS A 547 -18.62 -11.94 -0.09
C LYS A 547 -17.32 -11.20 -0.34
N MET A 548 -16.44 -11.83 -1.11
CA MET A 548 -15.22 -11.26 -1.68
C MET A 548 -15.24 -11.56 -3.17
N ARG A 549 -15.23 -10.51 -4.01
CA ARG A 549 -15.45 -10.61 -5.46
C ARG A 549 -14.55 -9.68 -6.25
#